data_AF-A0A368DML0-F1
#
_entry.id   AF-A0A368DML0-F1
#
_cell.length_a   1.000
_cell.length_b   1.000
_cell.length_c   1.000
_cell.angle_alpha   90.00
_cell.angle_beta   90.00
_cell.angle_gamma   90.00
#
_symmetry.space_group_name_H-M   'P 1'
#
loop_
_entity.id
_entity.type
_entity.pdbx_description
1 polymer ?
#
loop_
_entity_poly.entity_id
_entity_poly.type
_entity_poly.pdbx_seq_one_letter_code
_entity_poly.pdbx_strand_id
1 'polypeptide(L)'
;MDSAIDSVNKKYNVQDSWKIVNKSLRIQVGEDLYNSWFTRLEPHKIENGVLTLSLPTLFLKSWIKSRYSDKLLEIWKAEIPEINRVELRVRNHGEKKSENSNSDGYASANNNSSQNIQFTDDNTSANNGTPLDRRYTFNNYVVGRSNALAHAAAMRVAQPQRNTPIEFNPLYIHGPVGTGKTHLLNAIAWETKARNPDRNILFLSAVRFMSSFVEAVKSKDTISFKKIFADVDLLLIDDMQFLQGKAVQQEFCHIFNALDTSKHQIVIAGDSPPSKLEMLDDRMKSRLSGGLVAQIGPTDFDIRRGILEKKLAQTLRGNTRIEVSSAVLDFLARRIQSSGRELEGAMNRIIAAHSLNKRPITVEEAAVSIQDLISEEQNRQIMIEDVLRTISGHFNVTRQDILSSRRHKTIVYPRQIGMYLAKILTSRSLPEIGRKFGGRDHTTVLHAVRKIERLIASDDSIKNSIVSLENSLKE
;
A
#
# COMPACT_ATOMS: atom_id res chain seq x y z
N MET A 1 -10.93 -63.35 -1.74
CA MET A 1 -11.32 -61.96 -1.41
C MET A 1 -10.44 -61.57 -0.24
N ASP A 2 -9.22 -61.08 -0.50
CA ASP A 2 -8.32 -60.50 0.51
C ASP A 2 -7.09 -59.91 -0.21
N SER A 3 -7.31 -58.84 -0.96
CA SER A 3 -6.22 -58.08 -1.59
C SER A 3 -6.60 -56.60 -1.78
N ALA A 4 -7.26 -55.99 -0.80
CA ALA A 4 -7.77 -54.62 -0.94
C ALA A 4 -7.81 -53.83 0.37
N ILE A 5 -6.79 -53.92 1.24
CA ILE A 5 -6.65 -52.98 2.37
C ILE A 5 -5.17 -52.66 2.66
N ASP A 6 -4.34 -52.49 1.62
CA ASP A 6 -2.98 -51.98 1.80
C ASP A 6 -2.59 -51.03 0.66
N SER A 7 -3.18 -49.84 0.69
CA SER A 7 -2.66 -48.67 -0.03
C SER A 7 -2.52 -47.50 0.94
N VAL A 8 -1.50 -47.64 1.80
CA VAL A 8 -0.49 -46.63 2.12
C VAL A 8 -0.98 -45.18 2.01
N ASN A 9 -1.38 -44.61 3.15
CA ASN A 9 -1.39 -43.17 3.42
C ASN A 9 0.03 -42.61 3.22
N LYS A 10 0.42 -42.33 1.98
CA LYS A 10 1.67 -41.64 1.69
C LYS A 10 1.45 -40.19 2.08
N LYS A 11 1.90 -39.81 3.28
CA LYS A 11 1.84 -38.41 3.74
C LYS A 11 2.83 -37.60 2.91
N TYR A 12 2.42 -37.12 1.75
CA TYR A 12 3.27 -36.35 0.84
C TYR A 12 3.75 -35.08 1.55
N ASN A 13 5.07 -34.94 1.68
CA ASN A 13 5.65 -33.68 2.13
C ASN A 13 5.59 -32.68 0.98
N VAL A 14 4.65 -31.74 1.07
CA VAL A 14 4.39 -30.68 0.09
C VAL A 14 5.67 -29.94 -0.33
N GLN A 15 6.61 -29.77 0.59
CA GLN A 15 7.87 -29.05 0.31
C GLN A 15 8.90 -29.88 -0.45
N ASP A 16 8.88 -31.20 -0.31
CA ASP A 16 9.77 -32.09 -1.07
C ASP A 16 9.24 -32.30 -2.48
N SER A 17 7.94 -32.51 -2.65
CA SER A 17 7.29 -32.57 -3.97
C SER A 17 7.44 -31.26 -4.73
N TRP A 18 7.48 -30.11 -4.05
CA TRP A 18 7.74 -28.82 -4.69
C TRP A 18 9.11 -28.72 -5.35
N LYS A 19 10.16 -29.33 -4.79
CA LYS A 19 11.49 -29.31 -5.43
C LYS A 19 11.46 -29.99 -6.80
N ILE A 20 10.67 -31.05 -6.94
CA ILE A 20 10.51 -31.82 -8.18
C ILE A 20 9.61 -31.05 -9.16
N VAL A 21 8.45 -30.60 -8.67
CA VAL A 21 7.49 -29.82 -9.47
C VAL A 21 8.10 -28.51 -9.98
N ASN A 22 8.88 -27.81 -9.16
CA ASN A 22 9.55 -26.57 -9.55
C ASN A 22 10.52 -26.78 -10.72
N LYS A 23 11.32 -27.86 -10.70
CA LYS A 23 12.19 -28.21 -11.83
C LYS A 23 11.39 -28.50 -13.10
N SER A 24 10.31 -29.28 -13.01
CA SER A 24 9.44 -29.57 -14.15
C SER A 24 8.76 -28.30 -14.69
N LEU A 25 8.30 -27.43 -13.79
CA LEU A 25 7.69 -26.15 -14.13
C LEU A 25 8.66 -25.23 -14.88
N ARG A 26 9.92 -25.12 -14.43
CA ARG A 26 10.98 -24.37 -15.12
C ARG A 26 11.21 -24.86 -16.55
N ILE A 27 11.29 -26.19 -16.73
CA ILE A 27 11.50 -26.80 -18.06
C ILE A 27 10.30 -26.52 -18.97
N GLN A 28 9.08 -26.69 -18.47
CA GLN A 28 7.88 -26.58 -19.31
C GLN A 28 7.49 -25.14 -19.66
N VAL A 29 7.74 -24.18 -18.78
CA VAL A 29 7.40 -22.76 -19.04
C VAL A 29 8.57 -21.95 -19.59
N GLY A 30 9.80 -22.47 -19.50
CA GLY A 30 11.04 -21.76 -19.81
C GLY A 30 11.49 -20.84 -18.68
N GLU A 31 12.80 -20.61 -18.60
CA GLU A 31 13.38 -19.93 -17.42
C GLU A 31 13.03 -18.44 -17.31
N ASP A 32 12.88 -17.72 -18.43
CA ASP A 32 12.50 -16.31 -18.40
C ASP A 32 11.08 -16.11 -17.86
N LEU A 33 10.17 -17.01 -18.24
CA LEU A 33 8.79 -16.99 -17.78
C LEU A 33 8.70 -17.47 -16.32
N TYR A 34 9.47 -18.50 -15.96
CA TYR A 34 9.59 -18.95 -14.59
C TYR A 34 10.03 -17.80 -13.66
N ASN A 35 11.13 -17.13 -14.01
CA ASN A 35 11.71 -16.06 -13.21
C ASN A 35 10.75 -14.88 -13.01
N SER A 36 9.90 -14.61 -14.00
CA SER A 36 8.94 -13.51 -13.98
C SER A 36 7.70 -13.79 -13.15
N TRP A 37 7.21 -15.04 -13.11
CA TRP A 37 5.87 -15.35 -12.59
C TRP A 37 5.85 -16.36 -11.45
N PHE A 38 6.75 -17.34 -11.47
CA PHE A 38 6.68 -18.51 -10.60
C PHE A 38 7.72 -18.51 -9.47
N THR A 39 8.72 -17.62 -9.53
CA THR A 39 9.77 -17.48 -8.49
C THR A 39 9.22 -17.35 -7.07
N ARG A 40 8.08 -16.65 -6.91
CA ARG A 40 7.46 -16.38 -5.61
C ARG A 40 6.20 -17.21 -5.34
N LEU A 41 5.95 -18.22 -6.18
CA LEU A 41 4.93 -19.23 -5.95
C LEU A 41 5.45 -20.19 -4.88
N GLU A 42 4.76 -20.26 -3.75
CA GLU A 42 5.14 -21.13 -2.64
C GLU A 42 4.01 -22.09 -2.33
N PRO A 43 4.28 -23.40 -2.23
CA PRO A 43 3.26 -24.36 -1.88
C PRO A 43 2.93 -24.22 -0.39
N HIS A 44 1.65 -24.22 -0.07
CA HIS A 44 1.19 -24.00 1.30
C HIS A 44 0.75 -25.30 1.95
N LYS A 45 -0.25 -25.98 1.39
CA LYS A 45 -0.78 -27.23 1.92
C LYS A 45 -1.50 -28.05 0.83
N ILE A 46 -1.65 -29.35 1.08
CA ILE A 46 -2.49 -30.25 0.29
C ILE A 46 -3.48 -30.88 1.27
N GLU A 47 -4.77 -30.70 1.03
CA GLU A 47 -5.85 -31.29 1.84
C GLU A 47 -6.96 -31.77 0.90
N ASN A 48 -7.45 -33.00 1.09
CA ASN A 48 -8.56 -33.58 0.33
C ASN A 48 -8.43 -33.47 -1.21
N GLY A 49 -7.22 -33.65 -1.74
CA GLY A 49 -6.93 -33.51 -3.17
C GLY A 49 -6.86 -32.07 -3.70
N VAL A 50 -6.94 -31.06 -2.81
CA VAL A 50 -6.80 -29.64 -3.16
C VAL A 50 -5.42 -29.14 -2.76
N LEU A 51 -4.62 -28.75 -3.76
CA LEU A 51 -3.35 -28.08 -3.56
C LEU A 51 -3.57 -26.58 -3.40
N THR A 52 -3.12 -26.02 -2.28
CA THR A 52 -3.09 -24.57 -2.06
C THR A 52 -1.69 -24.03 -2.32
N LEU A 53 -1.57 -23.09 -3.24
CA LEU A 53 -0.34 -22.32 -3.52
C LEU A 53 -0.52 -20.86 -3.12
N SER A 54 0.55 -20.24 -2.64
CA SER A 54 0.56 -18.86 -2.16
C SER A 54 1.41 -17.95 -3.02
N LEU A 55 0.93 -16.72 -3.21
CA LEU A 55 1.54 -15.68 -4.02
C LEU A 55 1.52 -14.34 -3.29
N PRO A 56 2.49 -13.44 -3.50
CA PRO A 56 2.59 -12.21 -2.73
C PRO A 56 1.55 -11.14 -3.11
N THR A 57 0.88 -11.26 -4.26
CA THR A 57 -0.08 -10.25 -4.73
C THR A 57 -1.33 -10.87 -5.35
N LEU A 58 -2.46 -10.17 -5.22
CA LEU A 58 -3.74 -10.55 -5.86
C LEU A 58 -3.61 -10.64 -7.38
N PHE A 59 -2.75 -9.81 -7.98
CA PHE A 59 -2.47 -9.85 -9.40
C PHE A 59 -1.81 -11.16 -9.82
N LEU A 60 -0.72 -11.57 -9.18
CA LEU A 60 -0.06 -12.84 -9.51
C LEU A 60 -1.03 -14.01 -9.34
N LYS A 61 -1.87 -13.98 -8.29
CA LYS A 61 -2.95 -14.95 -8.10
C LYS A 61 -3.90 -14.98 -9.30
N SER A 62 -4.47 -13.85 -9.69
CA SER A 62 -5.42 -13.80 -10.81
C SER A 62 -4.79 -14.18 -12.15
N TRP A 63 -3.54 -13.77 -12.39
CA TRP A 63 -2.78 -14.07 -13.60
C TRP A 63 -2.47 -15.55 -13.74
N ILE A 64 -1.87 -16.16 -12.71
CA ILE A 64 -1.54 -17.58 -12.71
C ILE A 64 -2.82 -18.40 -12.76
N LYS A 65 -3.88 -17.98 -12.05
CA LYS A 65 -5.20 -18.64 -12.10
C LYS A 65 -5.76 -18.66 -13.52
N SER A 66 -5.75 -17.51 -14.20
CA SER A 66 -6.36 -17.40 -15.53
C SER A 66 -5.58 -18.11 -16.63
N ARG A 67 -4.24 -18.21 -16.50
CA ARG A 67 -3.38 -18.61 -17.63
C ARG A 67 -2.65 -19.93 -17.41
N TYR A 68 -2.49 -20.37 -16.17
CA TYR A 68 -1.62 -21.49 -15.81
C TYR A 68 -2.24 -22.46 -14.79
N SER A 69 -3.52 -22.29 -14.42
CA SER A 69 -4.19 -23.19 -13.48
C SER A 69 -4.17 -24.64 -13.96
N ASP A 70 -4.53 -24.89 -15.22
CA ASP A 70 -4.57 -26.25 -15.78
C ASP A 70 -3.17 -26.85 -15.89
N LYS A 71 -2.20 -26.02 -16.30
CA LYS A 71 -0.79 -26.43 -16.42
C LYS A 71 -0.18 -26.78 -15.07
N LEU A 72 -0.47 -25.98 -14.04
CA LEU A 72 -0.04 -26.27 -12.68
C LEU A 72 -0.69 -27.55 -12.17
N LEU A 73 -1.98 -27.75 -12.43
CA LEU A 73 -2.66 -28.98 -12.06
C LEU A 73 -2.03 -30.20 -12.74
N GLU A 74 -1.74 -30.12 -14.03
CA GLU A 74 -1.07 -31.17 -14.81
C GLU A 74 0.29 -31.55 -14.21
N ILE A 75 1.16 -30.55 -13.95
CA ILE A 75 2.50 -30.77 -13.42
C ILE A 75 2.45 -31.35 -12.00
N TRP A 76 1.55 -30.85 -11.16
CA TRP A 76 1.39 -31.35 -9.80
C TRP A 76 0.77 -32.74 -9.76
N LYS A 77 -0.17 -33.07 -10.65
CA LYS A 77 -0.74 -34.41 -10.81
C LYS A 77 0.29 -35.47 -11.19
N ALA A 78 1.30 -35.09 -11.99
CA ALA A 78 2.39 -36.00 -12.36
C ALA A 78 3.23 -36.44 -11.14
N GLU A 79 3.31 -35.60 -10.10
CA GLU A 79 4.03 -35.89 -8.86
C GLU A 79 3.12 -36.50 -7.77
N ILE A 80 1.90 -35.96 -7.62
CA ILE A 80 0.90 -36.38 -6.64
C ILE A 80 -0.43 -36.60 -7.38
N PRO A 81 -0.74 -37.84 -7.80
CA PRO A 81 -1.94 -38.15 -8.59
C PRO A 81 -3.27 -37.79 -7.90
N GLU A 82 -3.27 -37.70 -6.57
CA GLU A 82 -4.43 -37.39 -5.73
C GLU A 82 -4.88 -35.92 -5.83
N ILE A 83 -4.03 -35.02 -6.36
CA ILE A 83 -4.38 -33.61 -6.55
C ILE A 83 -5.37 -33.50 -7.70
N ASN A 84 -6.60 -33.08 -7.42
CA ASN A 84 -7.64 -32.86 -8.44
C ASN A 84 -7.90 -31.37 -8.72
N ARG A 85 -7.43 -30.48 -7.83
CA ARG A 85 -7.67 -29.03 -7.92
C ARG A 85 -6.49 -28.23 -7.37
N VAL A 86 -6.21 -27.09 -8.02
CA VAL A 86 -5.24 -26.09 -7.55
C VAL A 86 -5.97 -24.83 -7.13
N GLU A 87 -5.73 -24.38 -5.91
CA GLU A 87 -6.20 -23.11 -5.37
C GLU A 87 -5.03 -22.16 -5.14
N LEU A 88 -5.25 -20.90 -5.52
CA LEU A 88 -4.26 -19.84 -5.35
C LEU A 88 -4.75 -18.85 -4.28
N ARG A 89 -3.87 -18.52 -3.34
CA ARG A 89 -4.13 -17.51 -2.30
C ARG A 89 -3.05 -16.43 -2.29
N VAL A 90 -3.41 -15.27 -1.75
CA VAL A 90 -2.44 -14.19 -1.50
C VAL A 90 -1.94 -14.33 -0.08
N ARG A 91 -0.62 -14.36 0.11
CA ARG A 91 -0.02 -14.38 1.45
C ARG A 91 -0.03 -12.96 2.01
N ASN A 92 -0.66 -12.77 3.16
CA ASN A 92 -0.53 -11.55 3.93
C ASN A 92 0.84 -11.57 4.62
N HIS A 93 1.59 -10.46 4.54
CA HIS A 93 2.82 -10.29 5.31
C HIS A 93 2.45 -10.35 6.80
N GLY A 94 2.66 -11.52 7.43
CA GLY A 94 2.24 -11.80 8.80
C GLY A 94 2.12 -13.29 9.14
N GLU A 95 1.91 -14.18 8.17
CA GLU A 95 1.94 -15.63 8.42
C GLU A 95 3.39 -16.13 8.53
N LYS A 96 3.97 -16.06 9.73
CA LYS A 96 5.11 -16.90 10.10
C LYS A 96 4.70 -18.37 9.99
N LYS A 97 5.59 -19.19 9.43
CA LYS A 97 5.54 -20.66 9.50
C LYS A 97 5.23 -21.10 10.93
N SER A 98 4.08 -21.73 11.14
CA SER A 98 3.83 -22.56 12.32
C SER A 98 3.56 -23.97 11.83
N GLU A 99 4.46 -24.88 12.20
CA GLU A 99 4.24 -26.32 12.15
C GLU A 99 3.18 -26.71 13.20
N ASN A 100 2.33 -27.66 12.81
CA ASN A 100 1.54 -28.60 13.61
C ASN A 100 0.94 -28.17 14.96
N SER A 101 -0.39 -28.19 15.05
CA SER A 101 -1.11 -29.07 15.99
C SER A 101 -2.59 -29.20 15.61
N ASN A 102 -3.04 -30.45 15.60
CA ASN A 102 -4.44 -30.88 15.43
C ASN A 102 -5.29 -30.49 16.65
N SER A 103 -6.55 -30.12 16.42
CA SER A 103 -7.74 -30.79 17.00
C SER A 103 -9.03 -30.09 16.56
N ASP A 104 -9.77 -30.81 15.70
CA ASP A 104 -11.22 -31.07 15.70
C ASP A 104 -12.25 -29.99 16.09
N GLY A 105 -13.20 -29.79 15.16
CA GLY A 105 -14.60 -30.14 15.48
C GLY A 105 -15.66 -29.05 15.40
N TYR A 106 -16.32 -28.98 14.23
CA TYR A 106 -17.73 -28.61 13.98
C TYR A 106 -18.23 -27.18 14.28
N ALA A 107 -18.59 -26.43 13.23
CA ALA A 107 -19.97 -26.43 12.69
C ALA A 107 -20.16 -25.41 11.54
N SER A 108 -20.78 -25.90 10.46
CA SER A 108 -21.32 -25.16 9.31
C SER A 108 -22.43 -24.18 9.68
N ALA A 109 -22.55 -23.09 8.91
CA ALA A 109 -23.75 -22.72 8.11
C ALA A 109 -23.57 -21.29 7.54
N ASN A 110 -23.24 -21.17 6.26
CA ASN A 110 -24.14 -20.74 5.18
C ASN A 110 -24.89 -19.41 5.40
N ASN A 111 -24.51 -18.37 4.66
CA ASN A 111 -25.26 -18.01 3.44
C ASN A 111 -24.63 -16.85 2.64
N ASN A 112 -24.25 -17.19 1.40
CA ASN A 112 -24.52 -16.46 0.16
C ASN A 112 -24.67 -14.94 0.19
N SER A 113 -23.68 -14.27 -0.39
CA SER A 113 -23.94 -13.37 -1.52
C SER A 113 -22.72 -13.30 -2.42
N SER A 114 -22.70 -14.21 -3.40
CA SER A 114 -21.87 -14.13 -4.60
C SER A 114 -22.20 -12.82 -5.33
N GLN A 115 -21.35 -11.80 -5.21
CA GLN A 115 -21.29 -10.76 -6.22
C GLN A 115 -20.17 -11.10 -7.20
N ASN A 116 -20.58 -11.80 -8.25
CA ASN A 116 -19.87 -11.81 -9.52
C ASN A 116 -19.67 -10.36 -9.97
N ILE A 117 -18.46 -9.84 -9.84
CA ILE A 117 -18.05 -8.68 -10.63
C ILE A 117 -17.70 -9.24 -12.00
N GLN A 118 -18.72 -9.40 -12.84
CA GLN A 118 -18.55 -9.45 -14.28
C GLN A 118 -17.96 -8.10 -14.69
N PHE A 119 -16.69 -8.11 -15.12
CA PHE A 119 -16.18 -7.02 -15.94
C PHE A 119 -16.95 -7.10 -17.26
N THR A 120 -17.90 -6.19 -17.43
CA THR A 120 -18.62 -6.03 -18.69
C THR A 120 -17.63 -5.55 -19.74
N ASP A 121 -17.31 -6.45 -20.66
CA ASP A 121 -16.80 -6.13 -21.99
C ASP A 121 -17.89 -5.33 -22.72
N ASP A 122 -17.72 -4.01 -22.79
CA ASP A 122 -18.40 -3.19 -23.78
C ASP A 122 -17.42 -2.82 -24.90
N ASN A 123 -17.71 -3.39 -26.07
CA ASN A 123 -17.06 -3.15 -27.34
C ASN A 123 -17.12 -1.68 -27.76
N THR A 124 -15.97 -1.08 -28.09
CA THR A 124 -15.63 -0.55 -29.44
C THR A 124 -14.37 0.34 -29.38
N SER A 125 -13.47 0.11 -30.34
CA SER A 125 -12.26 0.91 -30.67
C SER A 125 -11.02 0.71 -29.79
N ALA A 126 -10.09 -0.13 -30.27
CA ALA A 126 -8.63 0.06 -30.30
C ALA A 126 -7.95 0.89 -29.18
N ASN A 127 -8.38 0.78 -27.92
CA ASN A 127 -7.78 1.56 -26.84
C ASN A 127 -6.73 0.69 -26.13
N ASN A 128 -5.50 0.78 -26.63
CA ASN A 128 -4.36 0.02 -26.10
C ASN A 128 -3.95 0.44 -24.67
N GLY A 129 -4.53 1.51 -24.11
CA GLY A 129 -4.24 2.06 -22.80
C GLY A 129 -5.19 1.62 -21.67
N THR A 130 -4.80 1.93 -20.43
CA THR A 130 -5.67 1.90 -19.25
C THR A 130 -6.70 3.04 -19.35
N PRO A 131 -8.00 2.79 -19.10
CA PRO A 131 -9.02 3.85 -19.11
C PRO A 131 -8.73 4.96 -18.09
N LEU A 132 -8.97 6.21 -18.48
CA LEU A 132 -8.86 7.37 -17.60
C LEU A 132 -10.13 7.53 -16.75
N ASP A 133 -9.97 7.83 -15.46
CA ASP A 133 -11.08 8.14 -14.56
C ASP A 133 -11.43 9.63 -14.67
N ARG A 134 -12.67 9.94 -15.08
CA ARG A 134 -13.17 11.33 -15.26
C ARG A 134 -13.18 12.14 -13.96
N ARG A 135 -13.12 11.49 -12.79
CA ARG A 135 -13.11 12.17 -11.49
C ARG A 135 -11.73 12.70 -11.14
N TYR A 136 -10.67 12.10 -11.69
CA TYR A 136 -9.29 12.45 -11.38
C TYR A 136 -8.77 13.58 -12.27
N THR A 137 -9.18 14.80 -11.94
CA THR A 137 -8.75 16.05 -12.60
C THR A 137 -8.01 16.96 -11.62
N PHE A 138 -7.24 17.94 -12.11
CA PHE A 138 -6.56 18.92 -11.25
C PHE A 138 -7.55 19.70 -10.36
N ASN A 139 -8.73 20.04 -10.90
CA ASN A 139 -9.79 20.73 -10.14
C ASN A 139 -10.29 19.96 -8.91
N ASN A 140 -10.17 18.62 -8.95
CA ASN A 140 -10.55 17.73 -7.87
C ASN A 140 -9.35 17.29 -7.00
N TYR A 141 -8.13 17.69 -7.36
CA TYR A 141 -6.94 17.40 -6.58
C TYR A 141 -6.77 18.46 -5.49
N VAL A 142 -6.55 18.03 -4.25
CA VAL A 142 -6.38 18.93 -3.10
C VAL A 142 -4.90 19.13 -2.86
N VAL A 143 -4.45 20.38 -3.00
CA VAL A 143 -3.05 20.76 -2.87
C VAL A 143 -2.77 21.23 -1.45
N GLY A 144 -1.67 20.74 -0.87
CA GLY A 144 -1.10 21.23 0.37
C GLY A 144 0.40 21.02 0.39
N ARG A 145 1.03 21.28 1.54
CA ARG A 145 2.51 21.33 1.63
C ARG A 145 3.18 20.03 1.22
N SER A 146 2.58 18.89 1.54
CA SER A 146 3.17 17.57 1.29
C SER A 146 3.09 17.09 -0.16
N ASN A 147 2.29 17.75 -1.01
CA ASN A 147 2.11 17.35 -2.41
C ASN A 147 2.28 18.51 -3.42
N ALA A 148 2.59 19.73 -2.94
CA ALA A 148 2.69 20.93 -3.76
C ALA A 148 3.71 20.82 -4.90
N LEU A 149 4.90 20.25 -4.64
CA LEU A 149 5.93 20.09 -5.66
C LEU A 149 5.47 19.13 -6.77
N ALA A 150 4.92 17.97 -6.40
CA ALA A 150 4.41 17.00 -7.37
C ALA A 150 3.26 17.58 -8.20
N HIS A 151 2.36 18.33 -7.57
CA HIS A 151 1.27 19.02 -8.26
C HIS A 151 1.79 20.09 -9.23
N ALA A 152 2.72 20.95 -8.80
CA ALA A 152 3.30 21.99 -9.65
C ALA A 152 4.04 21.39 -10.86
N ALA A 153 4.82 20.34 -10.65
CA ALA A 153 5.49 19.60 -11.72
C ALA A 153 4.49 18.96 -12.69
N ALA A 154 3.44 18.32 -12.18
CA ALA A 154 2.37 17.75 -12.99
C ALA A 154 1.66 18.80 -13.84
N MET A 155 1.35 19.97 -13.27
CA MET A 155 0.76 21.09 -14.00
C MET A 155 1.69 21.61 -15.10
N ARG A 156 2.99 21.75 -14.81
CA ARG A 156 3.99 22.18 -15.81
C ARG A 156 4.07 21.22 -17.00
N VAL A 157 4.03 19.91 -16.72
CA VAL A 157 4.03 18.87 -17.75
C VAL A 157 2.74 18.87 -18.58
N ALA A 158 1.59 19.07 -17.93
CA ALA A 158 0.29 19.09 -18.61
C ALA A 158 0.06 20.38 -19.43
N GLN A 159 0.74 21.47 -19.06
CA GLN A 159 0.62 22.80 -19.67
C GLN A 159 1.97 23.27 -20.24
N PRO A 160 2.54 22.56 -21.24
CA PRO A 160 3.78 22.99 -21.85
C PRO A 160 3.57 24.33 -22.55
N GLN A 161 4.51 25.25 -22.35
CA GLN A 161 4.53 26.50 -23.10
C GLN A 161 4.96 26.22 -24.54
N ARG A 162 4.35 26.92 -25.52
CA ARG A 162 4.72 26.76 -26.93
C ARG A 162 6.20 27.12 -27.12
N ASN A 163 6.92 26.31 -27.88
CA ASN A 163 8.33 26.48 -28.20
C ASN A 163 9.29 26.46 -26.99
N THR A 164 8.86 25.91 -25.85
CA THR A 164 9.74 25.69 -24.69
C THR A 164 10.18 24.23 -24.67
N PRO A 165 11.48 23.94 -24.44
CA PRO A 165 11.95 22.57 -24.31
C PRO A 165 11.26 21.87 -23.13
N ILE A 166 11.12 20.55 -23.22
CA ILE A 166 10.62 19.74 -22.11
C ILE A 166 11.64 19.80 -20.97
N GLU A 167 11.24 20.41 -19.85
CA GLU A 167 12.12 20.62 -18.69
C GLU A 167 12.24 19.35 -17.82
N PHE A 168 11.12 18.64 -17.60
CA PHE A 168 11.04 17.52 -16.65
C PHE A 168 10.81 16.21 -17.38
N ASN A 169 11.86 15.65 -17.99
CA ASN A 169 11.79 14.33 -18.64
C ASN A 169 12.83 13.35 -18.07
N PRO A 170 12.40 12.22 -17.46
CA PRO A 170 11.02 11.93 -17.06
C PRO A 170 10.60 12.78 -15.85
N LEU A 171 9.30 12.96 -15.65
CA LEU A 171 8.75 13.33 -14.35
C LEU A 171 8.45 12.04 -13.58
N TYR A 172 9.14 11.80 -12.46
CA TYR A 172 8.90 10.66 -11.59
C TYR A 172 8.21 11.09 -10.30
N ILE A 173 6.95 10.68 -10.11
CA ILE A 173 6.14 11.00 -8.93
C ILE A 173 6.14 9.79 -7.99
N HIS A 174 6.46 9.98 -6.72
CA HIS A 174 6.43 8.86 -5.78
C HIS A 174 5.85 9.20 -4.41
N GLY A 175 5.40 8.17 -3.72
CA GLY A 175 4.87 8.28 -2.36
C GLY A 175 4.06 7.06 -1.97
N PRO A 176 3.68 6.91 -0.70
CA PRO A 176 2.92 5.77 -0.20
C PRO A 176 1.63 5.48 -0.96
N VAL A 177 1.01 4.33 -0.67
CA VAL A 177 -0.29 3.97 -1.25
C VAL A 177 -1.35 5.02 -0.90
N GLY A 178 -2.24 5.31 -1.85
CA GLY A 178 -3.37 6.22 -1.62
C GLY A 178 -3.04 7.69 -1.39
N THR A 179 -1.85 8.17 -1.76
CA THR A 179 -1.45 9.59 -1.68
C THR A 179 -1.83 10.45 -2.89
N GLY A 180 -2.46 9.86 -3.92
CA GLY A 180 -2.94 10.59 -5.09
C GLY A 180 -2.05 10.53 -6.34
N LYS A 181 -1.10 9.60 -6.41
CA LYS A 181 -0.24 9.37 -7.59
C LYS A 181 -1.05 9.13 -8.87
N THR A 182 -1.92 8.12 -8.86
CA THR A 182 -2.83 7.80 -9.97
C THR A 182 -3.73 8.98 -10.34
N HIS A 183 -4.17 9.76 -9.35
CA HIS A 183 -4.98 10.96 -9.58
C HIS A 183 -4.18 11.98 -10.40
N LEU A 184 -2.94 12.29 -9.99
CA LEU A 184 -2.10 13.23 -10.75
C LEU A 184 -1.82 12.74 -12.17
N LEU A 185 -1.54 11.46 -12.39
CA LEU A 185 -1.35 10.92 -13.76
C LEU A 185 -2.61 11.14 -14.63
N ASN A 186 -3.79 10.82 -14.10
CA ASN A 186 -5.05 11.05 -14.81
C ASN A 186 -5.30 12.55 -15.04
N ALA A 187 -5.00 13.40 -14.07
CA ALA A 187 -5.16 14.84 -14.18
C ALA A 187 -4.27 15.42 -15.29
N ILE A 188 -3.01 14.97 -15.39
CA ILE A 188 -2.11 15.32 -16.49
C ILE A 188 -2.73 14.92 -17.83
N ALA A 189 -3.24 13.70 -17.94
CA ALA A 189 -3.85 13.20 -19.17
C ALA A 189 -5.05 14.07 -19.61
N TRP A 190 -5.98 14.33 -18.69
CA TRP A 190 -7.18 15.12 -18.97
C TRP A 190 -6.86 16.56 -19.35
N GLU A 191 -5.98 17.21 -18.60
CA GLU A 191 -5.58 18.59 -18.86
C GLU A 191 -4.83 18.71 -20.19
N THR A 192 -3.96 17.75 -20.49
CA THR A 192 -3.25 17.70 -21.77
C THR A 192 -4.22 17.54 -22.93
N LYS A 193 -5.19 16.62 -22.82
CA LYS A 193 -6.18 16.37 -23.88
C LYS A 193 -7.13 17.55 -24.08
N ALA A 194 -7.52 18.23 -22.99
CA ALA A 194 -8.37 19.41 -23.05
C ALA A 194 -7.68 20.58 -23.78
N ARG A 195 -6.37 20.72 -23.63
CA ARG A 195 -5.58 21.79 -24.26
C ARG A 195 -5.13 21.46 -25.67
N ASN A 196 -4.78 20.21 -25.92
CA ASN A 196 -4.33 19.74 -27.22
C ASN A 196 -5.04 18.42 -27.57
N PRO A 197 -6.24 18.49 -28.17
CA PRO A 197 -7.04 17.32 -28.51
C PRO A 197 -6.34 16.34 -29.44
N ASP A 198 -5.39 16.81 -30.27
CA ASP A 198 -4.68 15.98 -31.24
C ASP A 198 -3.48 15.24 -30.62
N ARG A 199 -3.09 15.57 -29.39
CA ARG A 199 -1.95 14.94 -28.72
C ARG A 199 -2.26 13.49 -28.38
N ASN A 200 -1.34 12.60 -28.71
CA ASN A 200 -1.44 11.17 -28.46
C ASN A 200 -0.94 10.85 -27.05
N ILE A 201 -1.88 10.45 -26.19
CA ILE A 201 -1.62 10.16 -24.78
C ILE A 201 -1.82 8.68 -24.54
N LEU A 202 -0.80 8.01 -23.98
CA LEU A 202 -0.87 6.62 -23.58
C LEU A 202 -0.72 6.50 -22.07
N PHE A 203 -1.80 6.13 -21.39
CA PHE A 203 -1.77 5.78 -19.96
C PHE A 203 -1.76 4.28 -19.79
N LEU A 204 -0.81 3.75 -19.00
CA LEU A 204 -0.66 2.33 -18.72
C LEU A 204 -0.24 2.14 -17.27
N SER A 205 -0.64 1.02 -16.64
CA SER A 205 0.08 0.55 -15.46
C SER A 205 1.30 -0.26 -15.90
N ALA A 206 2.34 -0.33 -15.07
CA ALA A 206 3.48 -1.22 -15.31
C ALA A 206 3.01 -2.67 -15.52
N VAL A 207 2.00 -3.10 -14.78
CA VAL A 207 1.36 -4.42 -14.93
C VAL A 207 0.75 -4.60 -16.33
N ARG A 208 0.01 -3.62 -16.84
CA ARG A 208 -0.58 -3.69 -18.18
C ARG A 208 0.52 -3.77 -19.24
N PHE A 209 1.55 -2.93 -19.13
CA PHE A 209 2.72 -2.96 -20.00
C PHE A 209 3.34 -4.36 -20.06
N MET A 210 3.63 -4.96 -18.89
CA MET A 210 4.18 -6.32 -18.81
C MET A 210 3.29 -7.35 -19.51
N SER A 211 1.99 -7.31 -19.22
CA SER A 211 1.03 -8.28 -19.78
C SER A 211 0.96 -8.19 -21.31
N SER A 212 0.92 -6.97 -21.85
CA SER A 212 0.88 -6.71 -23.30
C SER A 212 2.17 -7.14 -23.98
N PHE A 213 3.33 -6.90 -23.37
CA PHE A 213 4.61 -7.35 -23.91
C PHE A 213 4.70 -8.88 -23.94
N VAL A 214 4.34 -9.55 -22.85
CA VAL A 214 4.37 -11.03 -22.79
C VAL A 214 3.42 -11.64 -23.82
N GLU A 215 2.24 -11.06 -23.99
CA GLU A 215 1.27 -11.52 -25.00
C GLU A 215 1.83 -11.36 -26.42
N ALA A 216 2.45 -10.23 -26.72
CA ALA A 216 3.11 -9.98 -27.99
C ALA A 216 4.28 -10.94 -28.28
N VAL A 217 5.06 -11.29 -27.26
CA VAL A 217 6.13 -12.30 -27.41
C VAL A 217 5.53 -13.68 -27.70
N LYS A 218 4.46 -14.07 -26.99
CA LYS A 218 3.78 -15.36 -27.19
C LYS A 218 3.15 -15.48 -28.58
N SER A 219 2.51 -14.42 -29.05
CA SER A 219 1.91 -14.38 -30.39
C SER A 219 2.93 -14.14 -31.50
N LYS A 220 4.22 -13.94 -31.17
CA LYS A 220 5.28 -13.53 -32.09
C LYS A 220 4.98 -12.21 -32.82
N ASP A 221 4.22 -11.33 -32.18
CA ASP A 221 3.78 -10.04 -32.72
C ASP A 221 4.35 -8.86 -31.92
N THR A 222 5.66 -8.88 -31.69
CA THR A 222 6.37 -7.81 -30.96
C THR A 222 6.41 -6.49 -31.74
N ILE A 223 6.23 -6.55 -33.07
CA ILE A 223 6.19 -5.38 -33.94
C ILE A 223 4.94 -4.55 -33.65
N SER A 224 3.76 -5.19 -33.58
CA SER A 224 2.52 -4.47 -33.28
C SER A 224 2.55 -3.86 -31.88
N PHE A 225 3.14 -4.57 -30.91
CA PHE A 225 3.37 -4.01 -29.58
C PHE A 225 4.21 -2.72 -29.60
N LYS A 226 5.34 -2.71 -30.34
CA LYS A 226 6.20 -1.53 -30.45
C LYS A 226 5.50 -0.35 -31.12
N LYS A 227 4.65 -0.61 -32.12
CA LYS A 227 3.88 0.44 -32.82
C LYS A 227 2.95 1.22 -31.87
N ILE A 228 2.46 0.61 -30.80
CA ILE A 228 1.63 1.28 -29.79
C ILE A 228 2.35 2.50 -29.19
N PHE A 229 3.69 2.45 -29.09
CA PHE A 229 4.50 3.50 -28.47
C PHE A 229 5.13 4.46 -29.48
N ALA A 230 5.10 4.14 -30.77
CA ALA A 230 5.79 4.92 -31.80
C ALA A 230 5.18 6.31 -31.99
N ASP A 231 3.85 6.42 -31.88
CA ASP A 231 3.11 7.67 -32.12
C ASP A 231 2.73 8.40 -30.81
N VAL A 232 3.37 8.07 -29.68
CA VAL A 232 2.99 8.60 -28.36
C VAL A 232 3.73 9.91 -28.04
N ASP A 233 2.99 11.00 -27.84
CA ASP A 233 3.54 12.30 -27.42
C ASP A 233 3.69 12.44 -25.89
N LEU A 234 2.90 11.65 -25.14
CA LEU A 234 2.86 11.63 -23.69
C LEU A 234 2.64 10.19 -23.19
N LEU A 235 3.66 9.60 -22.57
CA LEU A 235 3.57 8.31 -21.91
C LEU A 235 3.39 8.50 -20.40
N LEU A 236 2.32 7.93 -19.85
CA LEU A 236 2.00 7.93 -18.42
C LEU A 236 2.05 6.49 -17.90
N ILE A 237 2.94 6.19 -16.96
CA ILE A 237 3.08 4.86 -16.35
C ILE A 237 2.73 4.92 -14.87
N ASP A 238 1.76 4.13 -14.43
CA ASP A 238 1.43 3.96 -13.01
C ASP A 238 2.07 2.70 -12.41
N ASP A 239 2.24 2.70 -11.09
CA ASP A 239 2.72 1.59 -10.28
C ASP A 239 4.04 0.94 -10.78
N MET A 240 5.06 1.75 -11.04
CA MET A 240 6.37 1.33 -11.55
C MET A 240 7.05 0.24 -10.70
N GLN A 241 6.73 0.15 -9.40
CA GLN A 241 7.22 -0.90 -8.50
C GLN A 241 6.87 -2.33 -8.96
N PHE A 242 5.85 -2.47 -9.81
CA PHE A 242 5.47 -3.77 -10.35
C PHE A 242 6.22 -4.18 -11.62
N LEU A 243 7.04 -3.31 -12.23
CA LEU A 243 7.79 -3.67 -13.44
C LEU A 243 8.90 -4.69 -13.10
N GLN A 244 8.76 -5.92 -13.58
CA GLN A 244 9.61 -7.04 -13.23
C GLN A 244 9.94 -7.91 -14.46
N GLY A 245 11.06 -8.63 -14.37
CA GLY A 245 11.57 -9.48 -15.45
C GLY A 245 12.58 -8.75 -16.34
N LYS A 246 13.74 -9.38 -16.57
CA LYS A 246 14.85 -8.76 -17.30
C LYS A 246 14.47 -8.34 -18.72
N ALA A 247 13.83 -9.23 -19.48
CA ALA A 247 13.42 -8.94 -20.86
C ALA A 247 12.39 -7.79 -20.94
N VAL A 248 11.43 -7.76 -20.00
CA VAL A 248 10.44 -6.69 -19.90
C VAL A 248 11.12 -5.35 -19.59
N GLN A 249 12.02 -5.31 -18.61
CA GLN A 249 12.72 -4.07 -18.23
C GLN A 249 13.62 -3.57 -19.36
N GLN A 250 14.27 -4.48 -20.10
CA GLN A 250 15.04 -4.13 -21.28
C GLN A 250 14.16 -3.54 -22.39
N GLU A 251 12.99 -4.13 -22.65
CA GLU A 251 12.07 -3.58 -23.64
C GLU A 251 11.52 -2.20 -23.21
N PHE A 252 11.14 -2.05 -21.94
CA PHE A 252 10.74 -0.75 -21.40
C PHE A 252 11.87 0.28 -21.52
N CYS A 253 13.12 -0.11 -21.24
CA CYS A 253 14.31 0.72 -21.46
C CYS A 253 14.41 1.20 -22.92
N HIS A 254 14.15 0.31 -23.88
CA HIS A 254 14.22 0.65 -25.30
C HIS A 254 13.15 1.67 -25.68
N ILE A 255 11.90 1.45 -25.26
CA ILE A 255 10.78 2.38 -25.48
C ILE A 255 11.07 3.73 -24.81
N PHE A 256 11.54 3.71 -23.56
CA PHE A 256 11.90 4.92 -22.82
C PHE A 256 12.94 5.76 -23.57
N ASN A 257 14.02 5.13 -24.06
CA ASN A 257 15.07 5.86 -24.78
C ASN A 257 14.56 6.42 -26.10
N ALA A 258 13.72 5.67 -26.82
CA ALA A 258 13.15 6.13 -28.09
C ALA A 258 12.31 7.41 -27.86
N LEU A 259 11.42 7.39 -26.87
CA LEU A 259 10.58 8.53 -26.50
C LEU A 259 11.41 9.72 -25.97
N ASP A 260 12.44 9.47 -25.16
CA ASP A 260 13.30 10.55 -24.65
C ASP A 260 14.13 11.21 -25.75
N THR A 261 14.62 10.40 -26.71
CA THR A 261 15.36 10.90 -27.88
C THR A 261 14.47 11.76 -28.78
N SER A 262 13.23 11.36 -29.00
CA SER A 262 12.25 12.13 -29.77
C SER A 262 11.61 13.28 -28.97
N LYS A 263 12.06 13.52 -27.73
CA LYS A 263 11.53 14.56 -26.83
C LYS A 263 10.01 14.43 -26.64
N HIS A 264 9.52 13.20 -26.52
CA HIS A 264 8.18 12.94 -26.01
C HIS A 264 8.19 12.92 -24.48
N GLN A 265 7.09 13.37 -23.89
CA GLN A 265 6.99 13.50 -22.44
C GLN A 265 6.76 12.13 -21.79
N ILE A 266 7.52 11.84 -20.75
CA ILE A 266 7.38 10.63 -19.95
C ILE A 266 7.05 11.04 -18.51
N VAL A 267 5.97 10.50 -17.95
CA VAL A 267 5.61 10.65 -16.53
C VAL A 267 5.40 9.27 -15.94
N ILE A 268 6.02 9.02 -14.80
CA ILE A 268 6.03 7.71 -14.16
C ILE A 268 5.67 7.89 -12.69
N ALA A 269 4.82 7.02 -12.16
CA ALA A 269 4.52 6.97 -10.74
C ALA A 269 4.97 5.67 -10.09
N GLY A 270 5.48 5.76 -8.86
CA GLY A 270 5.85 4.59 -8.05
C GLY A 270 5.58 4.79 -6.56
N ASP A 271 5.59 3.71 -5.78
CA ASP A 271 5.39 3.81 -4.33
C ASP A 271 6.60 4.39 -3.56
N SER A 272 7.77 4.35 -4.18
CA SER A 272 9.06 4.63 -3.57
C SER A 272 9.96 5.43 -4.52
N PRO A 273 10.98 6.14 -4.02
CA PRO A 273 11.98 6.78 -4.88
C PRO A 273 12.72 5.73 -5.74
N PRO A 274 13.27 6.10 -6.91
CA PRO A 274 13.87 5.11 -7.82
C PRO A 274 14.96 4.25 -7.18
N SER A 275 15.78 4.83 -6.30
CA SER A 275 16.85 4.12 -5.58
C SER A 275 16.35 2.99 -4.68
N LYS A 276 15.09 3.04 -4.22
CA LYS A 276 14.46 2.02 -3.36
C LYS A 276 13.65 0.97 -4.13
N LEU A 277 13.59 1.06 -5.46
CA LEU A 277 12.93 0.05 -6.28
C LEU A 277 13.84 -1.16 -6.50
N GLU A 278 13.88 -2.07 -5.52
CA GLU A 278 14.77 -3.25 -5.53
C GLU A 278 14.63 -4.12 -6.79
N MET A 279 13.42 -4.16 -7.36
CA MET A 279 13.10 -5.01 -8.49
C MET A 279 13.61 -4.46 -9.82
N LEU A 280 14.04 -3.19 -9.89
CA LEU A 280 14.56 -2.56 -11.10
C LEU A 280 16.08 -2.68 -11.19
N ASP A 281 16.59 -2.87 -12.40
CA ASP A 281 18.02 -2.75 -12.66
C ASP A 281 18.54 -1.30 -12.47
N ASP A 282 19.85 -1.17 -12.24
CA ASP A 282 20.47 0.15 -11.99
C ASP A 282 20.34 1.09 -13.19
N ARG A 283 20.24 0.50 -14.38
CA ARG A 283 20.05 1.19 -15.66
C ARG A 283 18.71 1.94 -15.71
N MET A 284 17.65 1.29 -15.22
CA MET A 284 16.31 1.87 -15.06
C MET A 284 16.27 2.87 -13.92
N LYS A 285 16.85 2.55 -12.76
CA LYS A 285 16.90 3.48 -11.61
C LYS A 285 17.58 4.80 -11.98
N SER A 286 18.68 4.73 -12.73
CA SER A 286 19.41 5.89 -13.24
C SER A 286 18.53 6.74 -14.17
N ARG A 287 17.81 6.12 -15.10
CA ARG A 287 16.88 6.82 -16.01
C ARG A 287 15.76 7.55 -15.29
N LEU A 288 15.11 6.86 -14.35
CA LEU A 288 14.03 7.45 -13.55
C LEU A 288 14.54 8.63 -12.70
N SER A 289 15.81 8.58 -12.28
CA SER A 289 16.45 9.64 -11.48
C SER A 289 17.03 10.78 -12.33
N GLY A 290 17.10 10.62 -13.66
CA GLY A 290 17.72 11.59 -14.57
C GLY A 290 16.87 12.85 -14.84
N GLY A 291 15.59 12.82 -14.49
CA GLY A 291 14.67 13.96 -14.60
C GLY A 291 14.26 14.50 -13.23
N LEU A 292 13.01 14.96 -13.11
CA LEU A 292 12.49 15.48 -11.83
C LEU A 292 11.87 14.36 -11.00
N VAL A 293 12.40 14.14 -9.80
CA VAL A 293 11.84 13.21 -8.80
C VAL A 293 11.03 14.00 -7.78
N ALA A 294 9.70 13.87 -7.82
CA ALA A 294 8.78 14.58 -6.95
C ALA A 294 8.10 13.65 -5.94
N GLN A 295 8.31 13.93 -4.65
CA GLN A 295 7.70 13.18 -3.56
C GLN A 295 6.31 13.73 -3.21
N ILE A 296 5.37 12.82 -2.94
CA ILE A 296 4.11 13.06 -2.25
C ILE A 296 4.24 12.50 -0.83
N GLY A 297 4.19 13.39 0.14
CA GLY A 297 4.24 13.04 1.56
C GLY A 297 2.88 12.62 2.15
N PRO A 298 2.83 12.39 3.48
CA PRO A 298 1.60 12.15 4.20
C PRO A 298 0.61 13.31 4.03
N THR A 299 -0.68 13.01 4.05
CA THR A 299 -1.72 14.05 4.03
C THR A 299 -1.77 14.72 5.40
N ASP A 300 -1.80 16.05 5.44
CA ASP A 300 -2.11 16.80 6.66
C ASP A 300 -3.63 16.92 6.84
N PHE A 301 -4.05 17.47 7.99
CA PHE A 301 -5.47 17.61 8.29
C PHE A 301 -6.23 18.41 7.21
N ASP A 302 -5.63 19.49 6.71
CA ASP A 302 -6.25 20.38 5.73
C ASP A 302 -6.45 19.68 4.38
N ILE A 303 -5.46 18.90 3.92
CA ILE A 303 -5.58 18.07 2.72
C ILE A 303 -6.69 17.03 2.91
N ARG A 304 -6.73 16.34 4.06
CA ARG A 304 -7.77 15.31 4.32
C ARG A 304 -9.17 15.90 4.36
N ARG A 305 -9.33 17.02 5.05
CA ARG A 305 -10.55 17.83 5.10
C ARG A 305 -11.00 18.22 3.69
N GLY A 306 -10.09 18.79 2.90
CA GLY A 306 -10.39 19.18 1.52
C GLY A 306 -10.76 18.01 0.62
N ILE A 307 -10.14 16.83 0.80
CA ILE A 307 -10.48 15.62 0.04
C ILE A 307 -11.94 15.23 0.32
N LEU A 308 -12.36 15.23 1.58
CA LEU A 308 -13.73 14.93 1.98
C LEU A 308 -14.73 15.95 1.41
N GLU A 309 -14.40 17.24 1.44
CA GLU A 309 -15.22 18.30 0.86
C GLU A 309 -15.40 18.14 -0.66
N LYS A 310 -14.32 17.88 -1.39
CA LYS A 310 -14.37 17.60 -2.83
C LYS A 310 -15.19 16.34 -3.12
N LYS A 311 -15.03 15.29 -2.31
CA LYS A 311 -15.80 14.05 -2.45
C LYS A 311 -17.30 14.29 -2.22
N LEU A 312 -17.66 15.02 -1.17
CA LEU A 312 -19.04 15.38 -0.87
C LEU A 312 -19.66 16.19 -2.02
N ALA A 313 -18.94 17.20 -2.52
CA ALA A 313 -19.40 18.01 -3.65
C ALA A 313 -19.60 17.19 -4.93
N GLN A 314 -18.79 16.16 -5.17
CA GLN A 314 -18.98 15.22 -6.28
C GLN A 314 -20.22 14.35 -6.08
N THR A 315 -20.45 13.85 -4.87
CA THR A 315 -21.63 13.03 -4.55
C THR A 315 -22.93 13.83 -4.71
N LEU A 316 -22.95 15.10 -4.30
CA LEU A 316 -24.13 15.98 -4.40
C LEU A 316 -24.55 16.32 -5.84
N ARG A 317 -23.67 16.09 -6.83
CA ARG A 317 -24.03 16.21 -8.25
C ARG A 317 -24.86 15.03 -8.75
N GLY A 318 -24.87 13.91 -8.03
CA GLY A 318 -25.88 12.86 -8.20
C GLY A 318 -27.18 13.27 -7.52
N ASN A 319 -28.34 12.78 -7.98
CA ASN A 319 -29.70 13.15 -7.52
C ASN A 319 -30.02 12.87 -6.02
N THR A 320 -29.02 12.75 -5.15
CA THR A 320 -29.16 12.47 -3.72
C THR A 320 -28.88 13.75 -2.92
N ARG A 321 -29.92 14.34 -2.32
CA ARG A 321 -29.76 15.42 -1.34
C ARG A 321 -29.25 14.80 -0.03
N ILE A 322 -27.95 14.87 0.20
CA ILE A 322 -27.30 14.39 1.42
C ILE A 322 -26.68 15.58 2.13
N GLU A 323 -27.04 15.79 3.40
CA GLU A 323 -26.41 16.81 4.22
C GLU A 323 -25.40 16.16 5.16
N VAL A 324 -24.15 16.58 5.05
CA VAL A 324 -23.06 16.16 5.93
C VAL A 324 -22.54 17.42 6.61
N SER A 325 -22.62 17.46 7.94
CA SER A 325 -22.19 18.62 8.70
C SER A 325 -20.67 18.78 8.71
N SER A 326 -20.20 20.02 8.89
CA SER A 326 -18.77 20.33 9.07
C SER A 326 -18.13 19.51 10.20
N ALA A 327 -18.88 19.25 11.27
CA ALA A 327 -18.38 18.46 12.40
C ALA A 327 -18.07 17.00 12.03
N VAL A 328 -18.85 16.40 11.12
CA VAL A 328 -18.59 15.05 10.62
C VAL A 328 -17.36 15.03 9.73
N LEU A 329 -17.17 16.04 8.88
CA LEU A 329 -15.97 16.15 8.04
C LEU A 329 -14.70 16.33 8.89
N ASP A 330 -14.75 17.19 9.93
CA ASP A 330 -13.67 17.37 10.91
C ASP A 330 -13.33 16.06 11.62
N PHE A 331 -14.37 15.36 12.07
CA PHE A 331 -14.22 14.08 12.76
C PHE A 331 -13.51 13.05 11.88
N LEU A 332 -13.94 12.88 10.63
CA LEU A 332 -13.33 11.95 9.68
C LEU A 332 -11.88 12.33 9.37
N ALA A 333 -11.60 13.60 9.09
CA ALA A 333 -10.25 14.09 8.79
C ALA A 333 -9.29 13.96 9.99
N ARG A 334 -9.79 13.92 11.24
CA ARG A 334 -8.96 13.67 12.42
C ARG A 334 -8.70 12.17 12.65
N ARG A 335 -9.72 11.34 12.43
CA ARG A 335 -9.67 9.90 12.73
C ARG A 335 -8.94 9.08 11.67
N ILE A 336 -9.13 9.41 10.39
CA ILE A 336 -8.57 8.64 9.28
C ILE A 336 -7.31 9.36 8.78
N GLN A 337 -6.14 8.81 9.10
CA GLN A 337 -4.84 9.42 8.78
C GLN A 337 -4.00 8.60 7.78
N SER A 338 -4.48 7.40 7.46
CA SER A 338 -3.82 6.37 6.66
C SER A 338 -3.66 6.74 5.19
N SER A 339 -4.76 7.01 4.48
CA SER A 339 -4.71 7.32 3.05
C SER A 339 -5.96 8.05 2.52
N GLY A 340 -5.82 8.72 1.37
CA GLY A 340 -6.96 9.31 0.66
C GLY A 340 -8.02 8.28 0.25
N ARG A 341 -7.60 7.04 -0.04
CA ARG A 341 -8.51 5.94 -0.40
C ARG A 341 -9.40 5.55 0.79
N GLU A 342 -8.85 5.53 1.99
CA GLU A 342 -9.63 5.20 3.20
C GLU A 342 -10.58 6.34 3.58
N LEU A 343 -10.19 7.60 3.40
CA LEU A 343 -11.09 8.75 3.56
C LEU A 343 -12.28 8.66 2.60
N GLU A 344 -12.03 8.40 1.32
CA GLU A 344 -13.10 8.20 0.34
C GLU A 344 -13.97 6.98 0.68
N GLY A 345 -13.36 5.89 1.13
CA GLY A 345 -14.06 4.69 1.58
C GLY A 345 -15.00 4.96 2.75
N ALA A 346 -14.52 5.67 3.77
CA ALA A 346 -15.32 6.08 4.92
C ALA A 346 -16.50 6.98 4.52
N MET A 347 -16.26 7.96 3.66
CA MET A 347 -17.32 8.83 3.15
C MET A 347 -18.38 8.03 2.39
N ASN A 348 -17.96 7.11 1.52
CA ASN A 348 -18.90 6.24 0.77
C ASN A 348 -19.73 5.37 1.72
N ARG A 349 -19.14 4.83 2.80
CA ARG A 349 -19.86 4.03 3.79
C ARG A 349 -20.90 4.83 4.55
N ILE A 350 -20.56 6.05 4.96
CA ILE A 350 -21.49 6.95 5.66
C ILE A 350 -22.66 7.32 4.74
N ILE A 351 -22.37 7.64 3.47
CA ILE A 351 -23.40 7.90 2.45
C ILE A 351 -24.29 6.67 2.25
N ALA A 352 -23.70 5.49 2.13
CA ALA A 352 -24.44 4.25 1.96
C ALA A 352 -25.32 3.94 3.18
N ALA A 353 -24.78 4.08 4.40
CA ALA A 353 -25.52 3.88 5.65
C ALA A 353 -26.72 4.84 5.75
N HIS A 354 -26.53 6.11 5.38
CA HIS A 354 -27.62 7.08 5.29
C HIS A 354 -28.67 6.67 4.25
N SER A 355 -28.23 6.30 3.04
CA SER A 355 -29.14 5.91 1.95
C SER A 355 -29.96 4.66 2.26
N LEU A 356 -29.38 3.69 2.99
CA LEU A 356 -30.03 2.42 3.33
C LEU A 356 -30.91 2.54 4.58
N ASN A 357 -30.43 3.19 5.62
CA ASN A 357 -31.12 3.25 6.93
C ASN A 357 -31.97 4.51 7.12
N LYS A 358 -31.86 5.49 6.21
CA LYS A 358 -32.52 6.81 6.25
C LYS A 358 -32.27 7.58 7.57
N ARG A 359 -31.18 7.28 8.27
CA ARG A 359 -30.79 7.97 9.50
C ARG A 359 -29.96 9.22 9.20
N PRO A 360 -30.07 10.30 9.98
CA PRO A 360 -29.24 11.49 9.78
C PRO A 360 -27.75 11.16 9.95
N ILE A 361 -26.89 11.85 9.20
CA ILE A 361 -25.44 11.69 9.31
C ILE A 361 -24.94 12.54 10.48
N THR A 362 -24.90 11.95 11.67
CA THR A 362 -24.29 12.56 12.87
C THR A 362 -22.86 12.06 13.08
N VAL A 363 -22.13 12.69 14.01
CA VAL A 363 -20.76 12.27 14.35
C VAL A 363 -20.75 10.86 14.96
N GLU A 364 -21.78 10.54 15.74
CA GLU A 364 -21.96 9.23 16.37
C GLU A 364 -22.16 8.13 15.32
N GLU A 365 -23.05 8.35 14.34
CA GLU A 365 -23.28 7.36 13.28
C GLU A 365 -22.10 7.25 12.31
N ALA A 366 -21.38 8.35 12.09
CA ALA A 366 -20.12 8.32 11.36
C ALA A 366 -19.07 7.47 12.11
N ALA A 367 -18.97 7.60 13.43
CA ALA A 367 -18.04 6.82 14.25
C ALA A 367 -18.32 5.32 14.19
N VAL A 368 -19.59 4.91 14.25
CA VAL A 368 -20.00 3.51 14.09
C VAL A 368 -19.64 2.99 12.70
N SER A 369 -19.85 3.79 11.65
CA SER A 369 -19.65 3.38 10.25
C SER A 369 -18.19 3.17 9.83
N ILE A 370 -17.23 3.70 10.60
CA ILE A 370 -15.80 3.67 10.27
C ILE A 370 -14.96 2.88 11.28
N GLN A 371 -15.59 2.18 12.22
CA GLN A 371 -14.92 1.56 13.36
C GLN A 371 -13.79 0.60 12.95
N ASP A 372 -13.94 -0.12 11.84
CA ASP A 372 -12.97 -1.05 11.25
C ASP A 372 -11.88 -0.35 10.39
N LEU A 373 -12.11 0.90 9.96
CA LEU A 373 -11.12 1.71 9.22
C LEU A 373 -10.15 2.43 10.16
N ILE A 374 -10.50 2.53 11.44
CA ILE A 374 -9.59 3.04 12.46
C ILE A 374 -8.64 1.90 12.80
N SER A 375 -7.42 1.93 12.25
CA SER A 375 -6.40 0.88 12.42
C SER A 375 -6.27 0.44 13.88
N GLU A 376 -6.11 -0.87 14.11
CA GLU A 376 -5.78 -1.44 15.44
C GLU A 376 -4.50 -0.82 16.04
N GLU A 377 -3.59 -0.30 15.21
CA GLU A 377 -2.42 0.48 15.65
C GLU A 377 -2.79 1.74 16.44
N GLN A 378 -3.91 2.40 16.13
CA GLN A 378 -4.39 3.55 16.92
C GLN A 378 -5.06 3.11 18.23
N ASN A 379 -5.41 1.83 18.36
CA ASN A 379 -5.92 1.23 19.58
C ASN A 379 -4.79 0.70 20.48
N ARG A 380 -3.52 0.79 20.04
CA ARG A 380 -2.37 0.52 20.89
C ARG A 380 -2.21 1.66 21.88
N GLN A 381 -2.97 1.59 22.98
CA GLN A 381 -2.72 2.44 24.13
C GLN A 381 -1.25 2.30 24.51
N ILE A 382 -0.52 3.41 24.51
CA ILE A 382 0.88 3.45 24.95
C ILE A 382 0.90 2.91 26.39
N MET A 383 1.63 1.82 26.62
CA MET A 383 1.77 1.26 27.96
C MET A 383 2.96 1.90 28.67
N ILE A 384 2.95 1.90 30.00
CA ILE A 384 4.10 2.39 30.79
C ILE A 384 5.37 1.58 30.44
N GLU A 385 5.20 0.31 30.09
CA GLU A 385 6.27 -0.56 29.61
C GLU A 385 6.94 -0.05 28.32
N ASP A 386 6.17 0.55 27.39
CA ASP A 386 6.71 1.15 26.17
C ASP A 386 7.53 2.41 26.50
N VAL A 387 7.01 3.26 27.40
CA VAL A 387 7.72 4.43 27.92
C VAL A 387 9.06 4.04 28.55
N LEU A 388 9.07 3.00 29.39
CA LEU A 388 10.30 2.50 30.02
C LEU A 388 11.31 1.99 28.97
N ARG A 389 10.85 1.27 27.94
CA ARG A 389 11.71 0.76 26.87
C ARG A 389 12.34 1.91 26.06
N THR A 390 11.54 2.89 25.66
CA THR A 390 12.01 4.03 24.85
C THR A 390 13.04 4.87 25.61
N ILE A 391 12.80 5.11 26.90
CA ILE A 391 13.73 5.88 27.74
C ILE A 391 15.01 5.11 28.02
N SER A 392 14.90 3.80 28.26
CA SER A 392 16.07 2.94 28.42
C SER A 392 16.97 2.97 27.19
N GLY A 393 16.39 2.88 25.99
CA GLY A 393 17.13 2.96 24.74
C GLY A 393 17.75 4.33 24.51
N HIS A 394 16.98 5.41 24.69
CA HIS A 394 17.44 6.78 24.40
C HIS A 394 18.54 7.26 25.35
N PHE A 395 18.42 6.98 26.65
CA PHE A 395 19.39 7.43 27.65
C PHE A 395 20.46 6.38 27.96
N ASN A 396 20.43 5.24 27.27
CA ASN A 396 21.32 4.10 27.48
C ASN A 396 21.39 3.67 28.96
N VAL A 397 20.23 3.62 29.62
CA VAL A 397 20.08 3.20 31.03
C VAL A 397 19.21 1.95 31.10
N THR A 398 19.56 1.01 31.97
CA THR A 398 18.77 -0.21 32.07
C THR A 398 17.40 0.06 32.70
N ARG A 399 16.40 -0.75 32.35
CA ARG A 399 15.08 -0.68 32.99
C ARG A 399 15.19 -0.82 34.51
N GLN A 400 16.07 -1.70 34.99
CA GLN A 400 16.29 -1.89 36.42
C GLN A 400 16.84 -0.63 37.09
N ASP A 401 17.74 0.11 36.44
CA ASP A 401 18.24 1.38 36.95
C ASP A 401 17.12 2.42 37.06
N ILE A 402 16.26 2.53 36.04
CA ILE A 402 15.10 3.43 36.07
C ILE A 402 14.17 3.06 37.23
N LEU A 403 13.94 1.78 37.51
CA LEU A 403 13.07 1.33 38.60
C LEU A 403 13.73 1.37 39.99
N SER A 404 15.05 1.53 40.06
CA SER A 404 15.80 1.48 41.32
C SER A 404 15.56 2.69 42.24
N SER A 405 16.05 2.62 43.47
CA SER A 405 16.10 3.74 44.41
C SER A 405 17.27 4.71 44.15
N ARG A 406 18.15 4.42 43.17
CA ARG A 406 19.37 5.20 42.89
C ARG A 406 19.04 6.66 42.56
N ARG A 407 19.84 7.59 43.09
CA ARG A 407 19.63 9.05 43.00
C ARG A 407 20.62 9.79 42.10
N HIS A 408 21.48 9.07 41.37
CA HIS A 408 22.40 9.69 40.40
C HIS A 408 21.63 10.43 39.30
N LYS A 409 22.09 11.61 38.91
CA LYS A 409 21.45 12.47 37.89
C LYS A 409 21.22 11.72 36.57
N THR A 410 22.16 10.88 36.17
CA THR A 410 22.12 10.03 34.97
C THR A 410 20.96 9.03 34.98
N ILE A 411 20.38 8.71 36.13
CA ILE A 411 19.24 7.80 36.28
C ILE A 411 17.96 8.58 36.63
N VAL A 412 18.09 9.58 37.51
CA VAL A 412 16.96 10.39 37.98
C VAL A 412 16.36 11.20 36.83
N TYR A 413 17.18 11.77 35.95
CA TYR A 413 16.68 12.58 34.84
C TYR A 413 15.86 11.76 33.83
N PRO A 414 16.35 10.62 33.29
CA PRO A 414 15.53 9.72 32.46
C PRO A 414 14.26 9.24 33.17
N ARG A 415 14.34 8.91 34.46
CA ARG A 415 13.18 8.50 35.27
C ARG A 415 12.12 9.60 35.36
N GLN A 416 12.53 10.85 35.57
CA GLN A 416 11.61 12.00 35.65
C GLN A 416 10.92 12.26 34.31
N ILE A 417 11.66 12.15 33.20
CA ILE A 417 11.10 12.22 31.84
C ILE A 417 10.08 11.08 31.63
N GLY A 418 10.36 9.88 32.11
CA GLY A 418 9.43 8.76 31.97
C GLY A 418 8.14 8.90 32.74
N MET A 419 8.20 9.46 33.95
CA MET A 419 7.01 9.80 34.72
C MET A 419 6.17 10.87 33.99
N TYR A 420 6.82 11.86 33.38
CA TYR A 420 6.16 12.89 32.58
C TYR A 420 5.49 12.30 31.32
N LEU A 421 6.23 11.55 30.51
CA LEU A 421 5.70 10.90 29.30
C LEU A 421 4.56 9.93 29.64
N ALA A 422 4.69 9.13 30.69
CA ALA A 422 3.61 8.26 31.15
C ALA A 422 2.35 9.05 31.56
N LYS A 423 2.51 10.24 32.15
CA LYS A 423 1.38 11.07 32.56
C LYS A 423 0.61 11.68 31.38
N ILE A 424 1.29 12.04 30.30
CA ILE A 424 0.66 12.71 29.16
C ILE A 424 0.24 11.74 28.04
N LEU A 425 0.90 10.57 27.94
CA LEU A 425 0.66 9.59 26.87
C LEU A 425 -0.20 8.39 27.31
N THR A 426 -0.46 8.21 28.61
CA THR A 426 -1.25 7.08 29.13
C THR A 426 -2.43 7.56 29.98
N SER A 427 -3.46 6.73 30.11
CA SER A 427 -4.64 6.99 30.96
C SER A 427 -4.42 6.68 32.45
N ARG A 428 -3.17 6.45 32.88
CA ARG A 428 -2.84 6.00 34.24
C ARG A 428 -2.81 7.16 35.23
N SER A 429 -3.31 6.90 36.43
CA SER A 429 -3.26 7.84 37.55
C SER A 429 -1.83 8.00 38.10
N LEU A 430 -1.55 9.12 38.79
CA LEU A 430 -0.24 9.36 39.40
C LEU A 430 0.19 8.24 40.37
N PRO A 431 -0.70 7.65 41.21
CA PRO A 431 -0.35 6.49 42.03
C PRO A 431 0.01 5.24 41.21
N GLU A 432 -0.69 4.96 40.11
CA GLU A 432 -0.40 3.82 39.24
C GLU A 432 0.93 3.97 38.51
N ILE A 433 1.22 5.18 38.02
CA ILE A 433 2.52 5.52 37.43
C ILE A 433 3.62 5.31 38.47
N GLY A 434 3.44 5.83 39.69
CA GLY A 434 4.41 5.66 40.78
C GLY A 434 4.69 4.19 41.10
N ARG A 435 3.65 3.37 41.17
CA ARG A 435 3.76 1.90 41.38
C ARG A 435 4.60 1.25 40.28
N LYS A 436 4.37 1.61 39.02
CA LYS A 436 5.10 1.06 37.86
C LYS A 436 6.54 1.58 37.72
N PHE A 437 6.86 2.72 38.34
CA PHE A 437 8.21 3.30 38.39
C PHE A 437 8.99 2.91 39.68
N GLY A 438 8.83 1.67 40.14
CA GLY A 438 9.57 1.14 41.29
C GLY A 438 8.95 1.51 42.63
N GLY A 439 7.61 1.50 42.72
CA GLY A 439 6.89 1.68 44.00
C GLY A 439 6.97 3.10 44.58
N ARG A 440 6.99 4.13 43.73
CA ARG A 440 7.11 5.54 44.14
C ARG A 440 5.76 6.14 44.53
N ASP A 441 5.79 7.07 45.49
CA ASP A 441 4.61 7.82 45.86
C ASP A 441 4.13 8.75 44.76
N HIS A 442 2.82 8.98 44.71
CA HIS A 442 2.18 9.88 43.75
C HIS A 442 2.75 11.30 43.79
N THR A 443 3.19 11.77 44.97
CA THR A 443 3.85 13.07 45.15
C THR A 443 5.18 13.13 44.40
N THR A 444 5.96 12.04 44.39
CA THR A 444 7.22 11.95 43.64
C THR A 444 6.97 12.09 42.13
N VAL A 445 5.93 11.45 41.62
CA VAL A 445 5.51 11.56 40.21
C VAL A 445 5.08 12.99 39.89
N LEU A 446 4.26 13.61 40.76
CA LEU A 446 3.83 15.00 40.60
C LEU A 446 5.00 15.99 40.58
N HIS A 447 5.99 15.81 41.47
CA HIS A 447 7.20 16.63 41.49
C HIS A 447 8.05 16.44 40.23
N ALA A 448 8.14 15.22 39.71
CA ALA A 448 8.83 14.94 38.45
C ALA A 448 8.16 15.64 37.27
N VAL A 449 6.83 15.49 37.12
CA VAL A 449 6.02 16.13 36.07
C VAL A 449 6.22 17.65 36.07
N ARG A 450 5.99 18.32 37.21
CA ARG A 450 6.16 19.78 37.34
C ARG A 450 7.57 20.28 37.08
N LYS A 451 8.57 19.42 37.29
CA LYS A 451 9.97 19.77 37.00
C LYS A 451 10.25 19.70 35.50
N ILE A 452 9.77 18.66 34.83
CA ILE A 452 9.92 18.53 33.36
C ILE A 452 9.13 19.61 32.62
N GLU A 453 7.91 19.93 33.05
CA GLU A 453 7.11 21.03 32.49
C GLU A 453 7.85 22.38 32.54
N ARG A 454 8.50 22.68 33.68
CA ARG A 454 9.32 23.89 33.82
C ARG A 454 10.54 23.89 32.90
N LEU A 455 11.20 22.74 32.73
CA LEU A 455 12.36 22.62 31.84
C LEU A 455 11.96 22.79 30.38
N ILE A 456 10.81 22.24 29.96
CA ILE A 456 10.25 22.42 28.61
C ILE A 456 9.95 23.91 28.33
N ALA A 457 9.48 24.64 29.34
CA ALA A 457 9.18 26.06 29.20
C ALA A 457 10.42 26.95 29.12
N SER A 458 11.56 26.50 29.66
CA SER A 458 12.80 27.29 29.75
C SER A 458 13.87 26.94 28.71
N ASP A 459 13.81 25.77 28.07
CA ASP A 459 14.88 25.25 27.20
C ASP A 459 14.31 24.52 25.97
N ASP A 460 14.47 25.15 24.79
CA ASP A 460 14.00 24.61 23.51
C ASP A 460 14.72 23.32 23.07
N SER A 461 15.96 23.10 23.51
CA SER A 461 16.70 21.86 23.23
C SER A 461 16.07 20.68 23.95
N ILE A 462 15.73 20.87 25.23
CA ILE A 462 15.03 19.86 26.04
C ILE A 462 13.64 19.58 25.47
N LYS A 463 12.92 20.64 25.07
CA LYS A 463 11.60 20.52 24.43
C LYS A 463 11.67 19.67 23.16
N ASN A 464 12.63 19.93 22.26
CA ASN A 464 12.80 19.15 21.03
C ASN A 464 13.16 17.69 21.31
N SER A 465 14.01 17.42 22.31
CA SER A 465 14.34 16.06 22.72
C SER A 465 13.12 15.29 23.25
N ILE A 466 12.26 15.94 24.03
CA ILE A 466 11.02 15.34 24.54
C ILE A 466 10.01 15.10 23.41
N VAL A 467 9.85 16.05 22.47
CA VAL A 467 8.99 15.87 21.29
C VAL A 467 9.47 14.68 20.44
N SER A 468 10.78 14.51 20.27
CA SER A 468 11.33 13.34 19.58
C SER A 468 10.97 12.04 20.28
N LEU A 469 11.07 11.99 21.62
CA LEU A 469 10.69 10.82 22.43
C LEU A 469 9.20 10.53 22.35
N GLU A 470 8.35 11.57 22.32
CA GLU A 470 6.91 11.42 22.13
C GLU A 470 6.56 10.83 20.76
N ASN A 471 7.25 11.27 19.71
CA ASN A 471 7.04 10.75 18.36
C ASN A 471 7.47 9.28 18.27
N SER A 472 8.63 8.91 18.81
CA SER A 472 9.09 7.52 18.86
C SER A 472 8.21 6.59 19.71
N LEU A 473 7.32 7.12 20.56
CA LEU A 473 6.33 6.35 21.32
C LEU A 473 4.99 6.22 20.60
N LYS A 474 4.75 7.05 19.57
CA LYS A 474 3.53 7.06 18.74
C LYS A 474 3.73 6.34 17.40
N GLU A 475 4.97 6.18 16.96
CA GLU A 475 5.42 5.22 15.94
C GLU A 475 5.42 3.79 16.48
#